data_AF-A0A4Q3WE30-F1
#
_entry.id   AF-A0A4Q3WE30-F1
#
_cell.length_a   1.000
_cell.length_b   1.000
_cell.length_c   1.000
_cell.angle_alpha   90.00
_cell.angle_beta   90.00
_cell.angle_gamma   90.00
#
_symmetry.space_group_name_H-M   'P 1'
#
loop_
_entity.id
_entity.type
_entity.pdbx_description
1 polymer ?
#
loop_
_entity_poly.entity_id
_entity_poly.type
_entity_poly.pdbx_seq_one_letter_code
_entity_poly.pdbx_strand_id
1 'polypeptide(L)'
;TSIDPWTGHVVAMVGGKNYYDTRKNGQWNRAVQGKRQPGSTMKPYIYAAAMEAGLTPETRVMDSKLVLCGDSECGPNSTRRQRNAGHEVRNYDRVHRNYAMTLKEAIAQSNNVVATRTLLKVGIQNVVQKAHLMGIQSPLSPYPSLALGTSDISLLEHVSAYGVFATKGLRAEATPVIRVENYAGETIIEQPMPVRGARVLSPGAANEMWQMLRYVVTNGTGRVASIPGADVIGKTGTTSSNKDVWFMGATKDLVTGVWMGYDRPKPLGYGSAGGKWCGPVWRDFMVPALEIWRNRKPVEKLVEDARATAQRQFLAAQYKQYVKTRICNETGLLATKGCPDTHVEVYSAAGGAPTQFCDVHRPAAAPRRDLNSGAAPSAPGDLGYEPPSEPRESGNNDTSSSPDADVSAPDADLNAPARREYH
;
A
#
# COMPACT_ATOMS: atom_id res chain seq x y z
N THR A 1 15.67 3.82 -0.29
CA THR A 1 14.93 4.18 -1.52
C THR A 1 13.96 5.28 -1.18
N SER A 2 13.83 6.28 -2.05
CA SER A 2 12.89 7.40 -1.94
C SER A 2 12.07 7.53 -3.22
N ILE A 3 10.77 7.80 -3.05
CA ILE A 3 9.77 7.89 -4.11
C ILE A 3 8.91 9.14 -3.89
N ASP A 4 8.58 9.83 -4.97
CA ASP A 4 7.47 10.78 -4.98
C ASP A 4 6.15 10.01 -4.85
N PRO A 5 5.36 10.16 -3.76
CA PRO A 5 4.17 9.38 -3.55
C PRO A 5 3.07 9.61 -4.61
N TRP A 6 3.03 10.78 -5.25
CA TRP A 6 1.95 11.16 -6.16
C TRP A 6 2.15 10.61 -7.57
N THR A 7 3.41 10.52 -7.99
CA THR A 7 3.78 9.98 -9.29
C THR A 7 4.32 8.56 -9.17
N GLY A 8 4.90 8.16 -8.05
CA GLY A 8 5.62 6.90 -7.94
C GLY A 8 7.00 6.95 -8.60
N HIS A 9 7.44 8.11 -9.10
CA HIS A 9 8.79 8.28 -9.62
C HIS A 9 9.82 7.98 -8.53
N VAL A 10 10.79 7.13 -8.87
CA VAL A 10 11.89 6.81 -7.98
C VAL A 10 12.91 7.94 -8.05
N VAL A 11 12.98 8.76 -7.00
CA VAL A 11 13.84 9.95 -6.96
C VAL A 11 15.23 9.65 -6.41
N ALA A 12 15.36 8.58 -5.62
CA ALA A 12 16.65 8.09 -5.16
C ALA A 12 16.59 6.59 -4.84
N MET A 13 17.61 5.85 -5.26
CA MET A 13 17.76 4.42 -4.94
C MET A 13 19.20 4.11 -4.55
N VAL A 14 19.38 3.47 -3.40
CA VAL A 14 20.69 3.02 -2.91
C VAL A 14 20.61 1.50 -2.72
N GLY A 15 21.33 0.76 -3.56
CA GLY A 15 21.32 -0.71 -3.57
C GLY A 15 22.32 -1.38 -2.62
N GLY A 16 23.24 -0.63 -2.03
CA GLY A 16 24.28 -1.15 -1.14
C GLY A 16 25.27 -0.08 -0.72
N LYS A 17 26.19 -0.43 0.20
CA LYS A 17 27.18 0.51 0.76
C LYS A 17 28.26 0.91 -0.24
N ASN A 18 28.73 -0.02 -1.06
CA ASN A 18 29.79 0.21 -2.03
C ASN A 18 29.56 -0.68 -3.25
N TYR A 19 29.22 -0.06 -4.38
CA TYR A 19 28.99 -0.75 -5.65
C TYR A 19 30.23 -1.51 -6.15
N TYR A 20 31.42 -0.96 -5.91
CA TYR A 20 32.69 -1.49 -6.40
C TYR A 20 33.30 -2.59 -5.52
N ASP A 21 32.73 -2.87 -4.34
CA ASP A 21 33.20 -3.98 -3.49
C ASP A 21 32.58 -5.32 -3.94
N THR A 22 33.15 -5.89 -5.00
CA THR A 22 32.70 -7.17 -5.57
C THR A 22 32.83 -8.34 -4.59
N ARG A 23 33.73 -8.26 -3.59
CA ARG A 23 33.89 -9.27 -2.54
C ARG A 23 32.69 -9.35 -1.58
N LYS A 24 31.84 -8.31 -1.55
CA LYS A 24 30.64 -8.22 -0.69
C LYS A 24 29.36 -8.01 -1.49
N ASN A 25 29.33 -8.50 -2.73
CA ASN A 25 28.18 -8.34 -3.63
C ASN A 25 27.77 -6.87 -3.79
N GLY A 26 28.74 -5.97 -4.01
CA GLY A 26 28.48 -4.52 -4.17
C GLY A 26 27.49 -4.20 -5.28
N GLN A 27 27.52 -4.99 -6.36
CA GLN A 27 26.65 -4.84 -7.53
C GLN A 27 25.24 -5.44 -7.34
N TRP A 28 25.00 -6.19 -6.25
CA TRP A 28 23.68 -6.73 -5.94
C TRP A 28 22.80 -5.62 -5.36
N ASN A 29 21.74 -5.26 -6.09
CA ASN A 29 20.86 -4.17 -5.71
C ASN A 29 19.83 -4.63 -4.67
N ARG A 30 20.17 -4.44 -3.39
CA ARG A 30 19.32 -4.81 -2.25
C ARG A 30 17.98 -4.09 -2.24
N ALA A 31 17.88 -2.92 -2.87
CA ALA A 31 16.63 -2.17 -2.90
C ALA A 31 15.53 -2.87 -3.71
N VAL A 32 15.91 -3.63 -4.75
CA VAL A 32 14.97 -4.28 -5.67
C VAL A 32 15.03 -5.80 -5.55
N GLN A 33 16.24 -6.35 -5.47
CA GLN A 33 16.48 -7.79 -5.46
C GLN A 33 16.52 -8.37 -4.03
N GLY A 34 16.79 -7.54 -3.02
CA GLY A 34 16.98 -7.94 -1.62
C GLY A 34 15.67 -8.10 -0.86
N LYS A 35 14.89 -9.15 -1.17
CA LYS A 35 13.67 -9.46 -0.42
C LYS A 35 14.01 -9.91 1.00
N ARG A 36 13.35 -9.29 1.99
CA ARG A 36 13.63 -9.47 3.42
C ARG A 36 12.38 -9.31 4.27
N GLN A 37 12.39 -9.91 5.45
CA GLN A 37 11.28 -9.82 6.40
C GLN A 37 11.11 -8.37 6.87
N PRO A 38 9.96 -7.72 6.59
CA PRO A 38 9.71 -6.33 6.99
C PRO A 38 9.54 -6.18 8.51
N GLY A 39 9.19 -7.26 9.22
CA GLY A 39 8.91 -7.16 10.64
C GLY A 39 7.69 -6.29 10.92
N SER A 40 7.76 -5.48 11.97
CA SER A 40 6.66 -4.60 12.40
C SER A 40 6.24 -3.50 11.42
N THR A 41 6.94 -3.25 10.32
CA THR A 41 6.44 -2.38 9.23
C THR A 41 5.36 -3.05 8.39
N MET A 42 5.01 -4.32 8.66
CA MET A 42 3.81 -4.95 8.12
C MET A 42 2.51 -4.53 8.82
N LYS A 43 2.61 -4.01 10.05
CA LYS A 43 1.44 -3.61 10.85
C LYS A 43 0.55 -2.55 10.22
N PRO A 44 1.08 -1.52 9.51
CA PRO A 44 0.23 -0.53 8.86
C PRO A 44 -0.74 -1.13 7.85
N TYR A 45 -0.41 -2.23 7.17
CA TYR A 45 -1.35 -2.90 6.26
C TYR A 45 -2.50 -3.59 7.02
N ILE A 46 -2.21 -4.17 8.19
CA ILE A 46 -3.22 -4.75 9.09
C ILE A 46 -4.19 -3.66 9.55
N TYR A 47 -3.64 -2.55 10.05
CA TYR A 47 -4.45 -1.44 10.55
C TYR A 47 -5.20 -0.73 9.43
N ALA A 48 -4.63 -0.58 8.23
CA ALA A 48 -5.33 -0.04 7.07
C ALA A 48 -6.54 -0.91 6.69
N ALA A 49 -6.38 -2.23 6.68
CA ALA A 49 -7.50 -3.14 6.46
C ALA A 49 -8.54 -3.06 7.60
N ALA A 50 -8.10 -2.86 8.85
CA ALA A 50 -9.00 -2.65 9.98
C ALA A 50 -9.83 -1.37 9.83
N MET A 51 -9.21 -0.26 9.42
CA MET A 51 -9.91 1.02 9.21
C MET A 51 -10.95 0.89 8.09
N GLU A 52 -10.61 0.17 7.01
CA GLU A 52 -11.55 -0.12 5.92
C GLU A 52 -12.70 -1.03 6.36
N ALA A 53 -12.48 -1.89 7.34
CA ALA A 53 -13.51 -2.72 7.96
C ALA A 53 -14.33 -1.98 9.04
N GLY A 54 -14.12 -0.66 9.20
CA GLY A 54 -14.89 0.19 10.11
C GLY A 54 -14.37 0.24 11.55
N LEU A 55 -13.19 -0.32 11.84
CA LEU A 55 -12.51 -0.04 13.10
C LEU A 55 -11.93 1.38 13.04
N THR A 56 -11.71 1.97 14.20
CA THR A 56 -11.19 3.34 14.33
C THR A 56 -9.89 3.35 15.14
N PRO A 57 -9.09 4.44 15.10
CA PRO A 57 -7.90 4.58 15.93
C PRO A 57 -8.16 4.38 17.43
N GLU A 58 -9.37 4.69 17.89
CA GLU A 58 -9.84 4.57 19.28
C GLU A 58 -10.40 3.18 19.62
N THR A 59 -10.53 2.29 18.64
CA THR A 59 -10.95 0.90 18.89
C THR A 59 -9.98 0.24 19.87
N ARG A 60 -10.54 -0.34 20.93
CA ARG A 60 -9.76 -0.95 22.01
C ARG A 60 -9.60 -2.44 21.81
N VAL A 61 -8.36 -2.91 21.94
CA VAL A 61 -8.01 -4.33 21.84
C VAL A 61 -7.14 -4.70 23.03
N MET A 62 -7.42 -5.86 23.63
CA MET A 62 -6.70 -6.34 24.81
C MET A 62 -5.25 -6.69 24.44
N ASP A 63 -4.30 -6.23 25.25
CA ASP A 63 -2.92 -6.73 25.24
C ASP A 63 -2.71 -7.69 26.43
N SER A 64 -3.16 -8.92 26.25
CA SER A 64 -3.01 -10.01 27.23
C SER A 64 -2.41 -11.21 26.54
N LYS A 65 -1.93 -12.18 27.32
CA LYS A 65 -1.34 -13.42 26.80
C LYS A 65 -2.17 -13.98 25.63
N LEU A 66 -1.52 -14.12 24.48
CA LEU A 66 -2.09 -14.64 23.25
C LEU A 66 -1.29 -15.89 22.85
N VAL A 67 -1.97 -17.03 22.79
CA VAL A 67 -1.42 -18.28 22.27
C VAL A 67 -2.19 -18.64 21.00
N LEU A 68 -1.47 -18.90 19.93
CA LEU A 68 -2.03 -19.31 18.64
C LEU A 68 -2.03 -20.84 18.53
N CYS A 69 -3.17 -21.41 18.16
CA CYS A 69 -3.39 -22.83 17.93
C CYS A 69 -3.69 -23.05 16.45
N GLY A 70 -2.66 -23.11 15.59
CA GLY A 70 -2.84 -23.05 14.14
C GLY A 70 -3.12 -21.61 13.69
N ASP A 71 -4.21 -21.40 12.98
CA ASP A 71 -4.54 -20.11 12.36
C ASP A 71 -5.42 -19.19 13.24
N SER A 72 -5.72 -19.60 14.48
CA SER A 72 -6.57 -18.84 15.40
C SER A 72 -6.00 -18.75 16.82
N GLU A 73 -6.54 -17.82 17.61
CA GLU A 73 -6.29 -17.78 19.06
C GLU A 73 -6.81 -19.07 19.72
N CYS A 74 -6.04 -19.63 20.64
CA CYS A 74 -6.45 -20.81 21.41
C CYS A 74 -7.65 -20.44 22.29
N GLY A 75 -8.84 -20.93 21.93
CA GLY A 75 -10.06 -20.76 22.70
C GLY A 75 -10.31 -21.84 23.76
N PRO A 76 -11.43 -21.75 24.50
CA PRO A 76 -11.86 -22.75 25.49
C PRO A 76 -11.91 -24.18 24.92
N ASN A 77 -12.31 -24.32 23.66
CA ASN A 77 -12.46 -25.59 22.96
C ASN A 77 -11.13 -26.19 22.45
N SER A 78 -10.00 -25.48 22.60
CA SER A 78 -8.71 -26.03 22.19
C SER A 78 -8.37 -27.24 23.07
N THR A 79 -7.84 -28.31 22.48
CA THR A 79 -7.34 -29.45 23.25
C THR A 79 -6.08 -29.08 24.03
N ARG A 80 -5.75 -29.85 25.07
CA ARG A 80 -4.47 -29.69 25.80
C ARG A 80 -3.27 -29.84 24.87
N ARG A 81 -3.34 -30.76 23.89
CA ARG A 81 -2.31 -30.96 22.87
C ARG A 81 -2.11 -29.70 22.01
N GLN A 82 -3.20 -29.09 21.52
CA GLN A 82 -3.13 -27.86 20.74
C GLN A 82 -2.54 -26.70 21.55
N ARG A 83 -2.94 -26.53 22.82
CA ARG A 83 -2.37 -25.50 23.69
C ARG A 83 -0.87 -25.69 23.93
N ASN A 84 -0.42 -26.94 24.12
CA ASN A 84 0.99 -27.25 24.33
C ASN A 84 1.83 -27.06 23.06
N ALA A 85 1.26 -27.29 21.88
CA ALA A 85 1.90 -27.04 20.59
C ALA A 85 1.75 -25.58 20.12
N GLY A 86 0.97 -24.77 20.83
CA GLY A 86 0.62 -23.42 20.43
C GLY A 86 1.79 -22.45 20.54
N HIS A 87 1.77 -21.41 19.70
CA HIS A 87 2.80 -20.37 19.68
C HIS A 87 2.33 -19.16 20.48
N GLU A 88 3.07 -18.80 21.53
CA GLU A 88 2.80 -17.55 22.26
C GLU A 88 3.31 -16.34 21.46
N VAL A 89 2.40 -15.42 21.16
CA VAL A 89 2.77 -14.12 20.60
C VAL A 89 3.27 -13.24 21.73
N ARG A 90 4.50 -12.76 21.60
CA ARG A 90 5.15 -11.91 22.61
C ARG A 90 5.43 -10.51 22.09
N ASN A 91 5.22 -9.51 22.93
CA ASN A 91 5.70 -8.16 22.69
C ASN A 91 7.24 -8.11 22.71
N TYR A 92 7.81 -7.08 22.12
CA TYR A 92 9.27 -6.94 22.00
C TYR A 92 9.97 -6.97 23.37
N ASP A 93 9.40 -6.30 24.37
CA ASP A 93 9.87 -6.28 25.76
C ASP A 93 9.42 -7.49 26.58
N ARG A 94 8.69 -8.44 25.96
CA ARG A 94 8.12 -9.64 26.58
C ARG A 94 7.12 -9.35 27.71
N VAL A 95 6.57 -8.13 27.76
CA VAL A 95 5.58 -7.73 28.76
C VAL A 95 4.20 -7.64 28.11
N HIS A 96 3.20 -8.27 28.72
CA HIS A 96 1.79 -8.05 28.40
C HIS A 96 1.29 -6.89 29.28
N ARG A 97 0.70 -5.87 28.68
CA ARG A 97 0.21 -4.69 29.39
C ARG A 97 -1.00 -5.03 30.27
N ASN A 98 -1.74 -6.09 29.93
CA ASN A 98 -2.93 -6.57 30.63
C ASN A 98 -4.06 -5.53 30.76
N TYR A 99 -4.16 -4.63 29.79
CA TYR A 99 -5.31 -3.74 29.61
C TYR A 99 -5.64 -3.58 28.13
N ALA A 100 -6.86 -3.13 27.85
CA ALA A 100 -7.27 -2.81 26.48
C ALA A 100 -6.68 -1.45 26.08
N MET A 101 -5.88 -1.45 25.02
CA MET A 101 -5.27 -0.24 24.46
C MET A 101 -5.89 0.09 23.10
N THR A 102 -5.86 1.36 22.72
CA THR A 102 -6.35 1.82 21.42
C THR A 102 -5.43 1.33 20.30
N LEU A 103 -5.95 1.18 19.08
CA LEU A 103 -5.11 0.83 17.92
C LEU A 103 -4.02 1.88 17.67
N LYS A 104 -4.34 3.16 17.92
CA LYS A 104 -3.38 4.27 17.87
C LYS A 104 -2.20 4.10 18.83
N GLU A 105 -2.46 3.73 20.08
CA GLU A 105 -1.39 3.43 21.05
C GLU A 105 -0.62 2.17 20.64
N ALA A 106 -1.33 1.13 20.18
CA ALA A 106 -0.75 -0.15 19.83
C ALA A 106 0.24 -0.04 18.66
N ILE A 107 -0.10 0.70 17.60
CA ILE A 107 0.83 0.92 16.47
C ILE A 107 2.03 1.77 16.88
N ALA A 108 1.84 2.78 17.74
CA ALA A 108 2.91 3.63 18.25
C ALA A 108 3.93 2.87 19.10
N GLN A 109 3.45 2.01 20.01
CA GLN A 109 4.29 1.10 20.79
C GLN A 109 4.77 -0.12 19.99
N SER A 110 4.27 -0.29 18.76
CA SER A 110 4.52 -1.47 17.93
C SER A 110 4.18 -2.76 18.69
N ASN A 111 3.03 -2.80 19.37
CA ASN A 111 2.55 -3.96 20.12
C ASN A 111 2.26 -5.14 19.16
N ASN A 112 2.72 -6.34 19.51
CA ASN A 112 2.62 -7.54 18.67
C ASN A 112 1.30 -8.28 18.88
N VAL A 113 0.84 -8.35 20.13
CA VAL A 113 -0.40 -9.04 20.51
C VAL A 113 -1.60 -8.33 19.89
N VAL A 114 -1.70 -7.01 20.06
CA VAL A 114 -2.82 -6.22 19.52
C VAL A 114 -2.83 -6.26 17.99
N ALA A 115 -1.67 -6.19 17.34
CA ALA A 115 -1.57 -6.33 15.89
C ALA A 115 -2.07 -7.71 15.42
N THR A 116 -1.71 -8.78 16.15
CA THR A 116 -2.15 -10.15 15.80
C THR A 116 -3.64 -10.34 16.04
N ARG A 117 -4.19 -9.86 17.16
CA ARG A 117 -5.64 -9.89 17.40
C ARG A 117 -6.42 -9.08 16.37
N THR A 118 -5.89 -7.94 15.95
CA THR A 118 -6.49 -7.11 14.89
C THR A 118 -6.46 -7.85 13.56
N LEU A 119 -5.33 -8.47 13.20
CA LEU A 119 -5.20 -9.31 12.01
C LEU A 119 -6.25 -10.44 12.00
N LEU A 120 -6.39 -11.17 13.11
CA LEU A 120 -7.37 -12.25 13.22
C LEU A 120 -8.80 -11.74 13.13
N LYS A 121 -9.11 -10.58 13.75
CA LYS A 121 -10.44 -9.96 13.71
C LYS A 121 -10.83 -9.48 12.31
N VAL A 122 -9.88 -8.91 11.57
CA VAL A 122 -10.11 -8.42 10.19
C VAL A 122 -10.13 -9.57 9.18
N GLY A 123 -9.42 -10.66 9.48
CA GLY A 123 -9.20 -11.78 8.57
C GLY A 123 -7.85 -11.65 7.86
N ILE A 124 -7.07 -12.72 7.90
CA ILE A 124 -5.70 -12.72 7.37
C ILE A 124 -5.69 -12.48 5.85
N GLN A 125 -6.64 -13.10 5.13
CA GLN A 125 -6.77 -12.92 3.68
C GLN A 125 -7.12 -11.47 3.30
N ASN A 126 -7.99 -10.81 4.06
CA ASN A 126 -8.32 -9.41 3.83
C ASN A 126 -7.09 -8.49 3.95
N VAL A 127 -6.21 -8.78 4.91
CA VAL A 127 -4.94 -8.05 5.06
C VAL A 127 -3.98 -8.34 3.91
N VAL A 128 -3.85 -9.59 3.49
CA VAL A 128 -3.03 -9.97 2.32
C VAL A 128 -3.51 -9.26 1.06
N GLN A 129 -4.82 -9.32 0.79
CA GLN A 129 -5.43 -8.61 -0.35
C GLN A 129 -5.20 -7.11 -0.27
N LYS A 130 -5.38 -6.49 0.91
CA LYS A 130 -5.12 -5.05 1.09
C LYS A 130 -3.65 -4.70 0.85
N ALA A 131 -2.71 -5.49 1.33
CA ALA A 131 -1.28 -5.27 1.07
C ALA A 131 -0.94 -5.36 -0.43
N HIS A 132 -1.52 -6.32 -1.15
CA HIS A 132 -1.37 -6.45 -2.60
C HIS A 132 -1.99 -5.26 -3.36
N LEU A 133 -3.19 -4.83 -2.98
CA LEU A 133 -3.83 -3.64 -3.54
C LEU A 133 -2.97 -2.40 -3.34
N MET A 134 -2.32 -2.27 -2.18
CA MET A 134 -1.42 -1.16 -1.87
C MET A 134 -0.09 -1.21 -2.63
N GLY A 135 0.28 -2.36 -3.23
CA GLY A 135 1.43 -2.45 -4.12
C GLY A 135 2.51 -3.46 -3.72
N ILE A 136 2.29 -4.26 -2.67
CA ILE A 136 3.15 -5.41 -2.41
C ILE A 136 2.89 -6.47 -3.49
N GLN A 137 3.92 -6.84 -4.25
CA GLN A 137 3.87 -7.86 -5.30
C GLN A 137 4.41 -9.20 -4.81
N SER A 138 5.31 -9.18 -3.84
CA SER A 138 5.88 -10.39 -3.24
C SER A 138 4.82 -11.25 -2.56
N PRO A 139 4.95 -12.59 -2.62
CA PRO A 139 3.97 -13.50 -2.02
C PRO A 139 3.91 -13.32 -0.51
N LEU A 140 2.70 -13.16 0.02
CA LEU A 140 2.45 -13.06 1.45
C LEU A 140 1.80 -14.35 1.95
N SER A 141 2.46 -15.03 2.89
CA SER A 141 1.90 -16.24 3.49
C SER A 141 0.75 -15.88 4.44
N PRO A 142 -0.47 -16.39 4.23
CA PRO A 142 -1.65 -15.98 4.97
C PRO A 142 -1.77 -16.71 6.33
N TYR A 143 -0.75 -16.57 7.17
CA TYR A 143 -0.72 -17.11 8.53
C TYR A 143 -0.75 -15.97 9.57
N PRO A 144 -1.14 -16.24 10.84
CA PRO A 144 -1.13 -15.21 11.89
C PRO A 144 0.23 -14.53 12.10
N SER A 145 1.32 -15.24 11.77
CA SER A 145 2.68 -14.70 11.82
C SER A 145 2.91 -13.52 10.87
N LEU A 146 2.05 -13.32 9.87
CA LEU A 146 2.05 -12.14 9.00
C LEU A 146 1.96 -10.84 9.82
N ALA A 147 1.31 -10.87 10.99
CA ALA A 147 1.24 -9.70 11.88
C ALA A 147 2.62 -9.20 12.35
N LEU A 148 3.60 -10.10 12.31
CA LEU A 148 5.00 -9.87 12.68
C LEU A 148 5.90 -9.71 11.45
N GLY A 149 5.34 -9.69 10.23
CA GLY A 149 6.07 -9.47 8.99
C GLY A 149 7.01 -10.62 8.61
N THR A 150 6.51 -11.87 8.62
CA THR A 150 7.32 -13.06 8.31
C THR A 150 7.50 -13.35 6.81
N SER A 151 6.84 -12.59 5.92
CA SER A 151 6.96 -12.75 4.47
C SER A 151 7.99 -11.77 3.91
N ASP A 152 8.87 -12.23 3.03
CA ASP A 152 9.94 -11.42 2.47
C ASP A 152 9.44 -10.48 1.36
N ILE A 153 9.76 -9.20 1.48
CA ILE A 153 9.42 -8.17 0.48
C ILE A 153 10.65 -7.31 0.15
N SER A 154 10.71 -6.76 -1.06
CA SER A 154 11.74 -5.82 -1.49
C SER A 154 11.53 -4.44 -0.87
N LEU A 155 12.60 -3.65 -0.75
CA LEU A 155 12.49 -2.28 -0.27
C LEU A 155 11.69 -1.39 -1.23
N LEU A 156 11.85 -1.59 -2.55
CA LEU A 156 11.17 -0.79 -3.56
C LEU A 156 9.63 -0.90 -3.47
N GLU A 157 9.10 -2.13 -3.48
CA GLU A 157 7.64 -2.33 -3.40
C GLU A 157 7.08 -1.82 -2.07
N HIS A 158 7.84 -1.97 -0.99
CA HIS A 158 7.45 -1.52 0.33
C HIS A 158 7.37 0.01 0.42
N VAL A 159 8.33 0.72 -0.17
CA VAL A 159 8.32 2.20 -0.24
C VAL A 159 7.15 2.68 -1.10
N SER A 160 6.93 2.08 -2.27
CA SER A 160 5.79 2.41 -3.14
C SER A 160 4.46 2.20 -2.40
N ALA A 161 4.29 1.08 -1.69
CA ALA A 161 3.08 0.79 -0.96
C ALA A 161 2.83 1.75 0.23
N TYR A 162 3.88 2.24 0.89
CA TYR A 162 3.74 3.29 1.91
C TYR A 162 3.31 4.64 1.33
N GLY A 163 3.51 4.88 0.03
CA GLY A 163 3.04 6.09 -0.66
C GLY A 163 1.53 6.25 -0.62
N VAL A 164 0.77 5.16 -0.52
CA VAL A 164 -0.69 5.20 -0.32
C VAL A 164 -1.08 6.02 0.90
N PHE A 165 -0.30 5.97 1.98
CA PHE A 165 -0.59 6.78 3.17
C PHE A 165 -0.31 8.27 2.92
N ALA A 166 0.75 8.59 2.18
CA ALA A 166 1.15 9.96 1.85
C ALA A 166 0.17 10.66 0.90
N THR A 167 -0.44 9.92 -0.03
CA THR A 167 -1.41 10.43 -1.01
C THR A 167 -2.86 10.38 -0.53
N LYS A 168 -3.11 10.06 0.74
CA LYS A 168 -4.47 9.86 1.28
C LYS A 168 -5.27 8.80 0.51
N GLY A 169 -4.60 7.71 0.16
CA GLY A 169 -5.21 6.47 -0.33
C GLY A 169 -5.06 6.20 -1.83
N LEU A 170 -4.31 7.00 -2.57
CA LEU A 170 -4.01 6.76 -3.99
C LEU A 170 -2.70 5.98 -4.14
N ARG A 171 -2.72 4.88 -4.88
CA ARG A 171 -1.49 4.11 -5.14
C ARG A 171 -0.81 4.62 -6.40
N ALA A 172 0.44 5.06 -6.32
CA ALA A 172 1.30 5.19 -7.50
C ALA A 172 2.28 4.01 -7.58
N GLU A 173 2.42 3.43 -8.77
CA GLU A 173 3.40 2.36 -9.01
C GLU A 173 4.81 2.93 -9.04
N ALA A 174 5.80 2.19 -8.52
CA ALA A 174 7.19 2.61 -8.57
C ALA A 174 7.69 2.67 -10.02
N THR A 175 7.99 3.87 -10.51
CA THR A 175 8.47 4.12 -11.87
C THR A 175 9.91 4.64 -11.83
N PRO A 176 10.92 3.77 -12.06
CA PRO A 176 12.32 4.19 -12.13
C PRO A 176 12.74 4.74 -13.51
N VAL A 177 12.01 4.40 -14.58
CA VAL A 177 12.30 4.85 -15.94
C VAL A 177 11.08 5.61 -16.46
N ILE A 178 11.24 6.92 -16.66
CA ILE A 178 10.14 7.83 -17.06
C ILE A 178 10.08 8.09 -18.56
N ARG A 179 11.24 8.04 -19.24
CA ARG A 179 11.35 8.33 -20.67
C ARG A 179 12.57 7.62 -21.25
N VAL A 180 12.44 7.14 -22.48
CA VAL A 180 13.50 6.56 -23.30
C VAL A 180 13.51 7.29 -24.64
N GLU A 181 14.67 7.82 -25.02
CA GLU A 181 14.88 8.53 -26.28
C GLU A 181 15.92 7.79 -27.14
N ASN A 182 15.80 7.91 -28.46
CA ASN A 182 16.86 7.49 -29.36
C ASN A 182 17.97 8.55 -29.45
N TYR A 183 19.04 8.24 -30.19
CA TYR A 183 20.17 9.16 -30.39
C TYR A 183 19.78 10.45 -31.14
N ALA A 184 18.67 10.44 -31.87
CA ALA A 184 18.13 11.60 -32.59
C ALA A 184 17.23 12.49 -31.70
N GLY A 185 17.03 12.12 -30.43
CA GLY A 185 16.15 12.84 -29.50
C GLY A 185 14.66 12.50 -29.64
N GLU A 186 14.32 11.49 -30.44
CA GLU A 186 12.93 11.05 -30.57
C GLU A 186 12.55 10.17 -29.38
N THR A 187 11.41 10.45 -28.77
CA THR A 187 10.90 9.67 -27.63
C THR A 187 10.34 8.33 -28.11
N ILE A 188 10.96 7.23 -27.67
CA ILE A 188 10.58 5.85 -27.99
C ILE A 188 9.54 5.34 -26.99
N ILE A 189 9.79 5.64 -25.71
CA ILE A 189 8.91 5.29 -24.59
C ILE A 189 8.77 6.54 -23.75
N GLU A 190 7.55 7.00 -23.56
CA GLU A 190 7.22 7.91 -22.49
C GLU A 190 6.26 7.16 -21.58
N GLN A 191 6.63 7.01 -20.31
CA GLN A 191 5.61 6.55 -19.37
C GLN A 191 4.61 7.70 -19.24
N PRO A 192 3.33 7.50 -19.63
CA PRO A 192 2.33 8.52 -19.38
C PRO A 192 2.40 8.83 -17.89
N MET A 193 2.49 10.12 -17.55
CA MET A 193 2.59 10.59 -16.17
C MET A 193 1.72 9.69 -15.31
N PRO A 194 2.32 8.89 -14.39
CA PRO A 194 1.68 7.73 -13.81
C PRO A 194 0.27 8.10 -13.41
N VAL A 195 -0.67 7.51 -14.16
CA VAL A 195 -2.11 7.61 -13.99
C VAL A 195 -2.33 7.63 -12.49
N ARG A 196 -2.67 8.81 -11.93
CA ARG A 196 -2.85 9.05 -10.48
C ARG A 196 -3.57 7.83 -9.92
N GLY A 197 -2.82 6.93 -9.29
CA GLY A 197 -3.29 5.54 -9.38
C GLY A 197 -4.45 5.28 -8.45
N ALA A 198 -5.01 4.06 -8.55
CA ALA A 198 -6.27 3.77 -7.90
C ALA A 198 -6.32 4.23 -6.46
N ARG A 199 -7.49 4.71 -6.09
CA ARG A 199 -7.88 4.73 -4.70
C ARG A 199 -7.98 3.30 -4.18
N VAL A 200 -7.03 2.92 -3.34
CA VAL A 200 -6.95 1.59 -2.70
C VAL A 200 -7.23 1.67 -1.20
N LEU A 201 -7.31 2.89 -0.67
CA LEU A 201 -7.75 3.21 0.68
C LEU A 201 -8.75 4.37 0.62
N SER A 202 -9.86 4.25 1.34
CA SER A 202 -10.82 5.34 1.48
C SER A 202 -10.17 6.57 2.11
N PRO A 203 -10.63 7.80 1.81
CA PRO A 203 -10.08 9.00 2.42
C PRO A 203 -10.15 8.98 3.95
N GLY A 204 -11.22 8.42 4.52
CA GLY A 204 -11.40 8.25 5.96
C GLY A 204 -10.32 7.35 6.56
N ALA A 205 -10.20 6.11 6.07
CA ALA A 205 -9.20 5.18 6.55
C ALA A 205 -7.77 5.70 6.35
N ALA A 206 -7.49 6.39 5.23
CA ALA A 206 -6.19 6.99 4.98
C ALA A 206 -5.86 8.12 5.97
N ASN A 207 -6.83 8.94 6.34
CA ASN A 207 -6.67 9.99 7.33
C ASN A 207 -6.46 9.44 8.75
N GLU A 208 -7.17 8.38 9.11
CA GLU A 208 -6.96 7.66 10.37
C GLU A 208 -5.56 7.04 10.44
N MET A 209 -5.14 6.37 9.36
CA MET A 209 -3.79 5.80 9.25
C MET A 209 -2.70 6.87 9.28
N TRP A 210 -2.92 8.03 8.65
CA TRP A 210 -2.00 9.17 8.75
C TRP A 210 -1.80 9.59 10.21
N GLN A 211 -2.89 9.80 10.96
CA GLN A 211 -2.82 10.18 12.37
C GLN A 211 -2.14 9.12 13.22
N MET A 212 -2.46 7.84 12.98
CA MET A 212 -1.85 6.71 13.67
C MET A 212 -0.34 6.63 13.43
N LEU A 213 0.11 6.76 12.18
CA LEU A 213 1.53 6.71 11.82
C LEU A 213 2.29 7.98 12.24
N ARG A 214 1.64 9.13 12.24
CA ARG A 214 2.15 10.38 12.84
C ARG A 214 2.40 10.17 14.33
N TYR A 215 1.47 9.51 15.02
CA TYR A 215 1.59 9.21 16.44
C TYR A 215 2.76 8.27 16.76
N VAL A 216 3.16 7.38 15.84
CA VAL A 216 4.40 6.59 15.97
C VAL A 216 5.64 7.49 16.04
N VAL A 217 5.66 8.59 15.28
CA VAL A 217 6.77 9.54 15.21
C VAL A 217 6.70 10.58 16.33
N THR A 218 5.53 10.98 16.81
CA THR A 218 5.45 11.95 17.92
C THR A 218 5.55 11.30 19.29
N ASN A 219 4.95 10.12 19.48
CA ASN A 219 4.77 9.49 20.79
C ASN A 219 5.23 8.03 20.85
N GLY A 220 5.67 7.45 19.74
CA GLY A 220 5.99 6.02 19.67
C GLY A 220 7.45 5.68 19.42
N THR A 221 7.65 4.53 18.79
CA THR A 221 8.97 3.96 18.46
C THR A 221 9.74 4.74 17.39
N GLY A 222 9.11 5.66 16.67
CA GLY A 222 9.67 6.39 15.54
C GLY A 222 10.17 7.80 15.85
N ARG A 223 10.24 8.20 17.14
CA ARG A 223 10.52 9.59 17.56
C ARG A 223 11.73 10.26 16.92
N VAL A 224 12.79 9.50 16.67
CA VAL A 224 14.01 10.03 16.07
C VAL A 224 13.78 10.65 14.68
N ALA A 225 12.75 10.19 13.96
CA ALA A 225 12.44 10.63 12.60
C ALA A 225 11.63 11.92 12.54
N SER A 226 11.30 12.53 13.68
CA SER A 226 10.65 13.84 13.70
C SER A 226 11.55 14.89 13.06
N ILE A 227 10.97 15.70 12.17
CA ILE A 227 11.64 16.81 11.48
C ILE A 227 10.84 18.08 11.80
N PRO A 228 11.43 19.10 12.43
CA PRO A 228 10.76 20.37 12.68
C PRO A 228 10.19 20.99 11.40
N GLY A 229 8.94 21.46 11.45
CA GLY A 229 8.28 22.08 10.29
C GLY A 229 7.85 21.11 9.17
N ALA A 230 7.91 19.80 9.41
CA ALA A 230 7.37 18.79 8.49
C ALA A 230 6.37 17.88 9.21
N ASP A 231 5.24 17.59 8.56
CA ASP A 231 4.32 16.57 9.04
C ASP A 231 4.82 15.20 8.57
N VAL A 232 5.38 14.43 9.51
CA VAL A 232 6.05 13.16 9.26
C VAL A 232 5.22 12.02 9.82
N ILE A 233 4.98 11.02 8.97
CA ILE A 233 4.47 9.71 9.37
C ILE A 233 5.59 8.67 9.28
N GLY A 234 5.53 7.62 10.10
CA GLY A 234 6.52 6.57 9.99
C GLY A 234 6.24 5.31 10.80
N LYS A 235 7.03 4.28 10.54
CA LYS A 235 6.97 2.99 11.24
C LYS A 235 8.34 2.33 11.30
N THR A 236 8.67 1.85 12.49
CA THR A 236 9.84 1.01 12.75
C THR A 236 9.55 -0.46 12.42
N GLY A 237 10.54 -1.16 11.89
CA GLY A 237 10.51 -2.60 11.67
C GLY A 237 11.71 -3.26 12.34
N THR A 238 11.47 -4.32 13.08
CA THR A 238 12.49 -5.18 13.68
C THR A 238 11.96 -6.61 13.60
N THR A 239 12.78 -7.52 13.08
CA THR A 239 12.46 -8.96 13.02
C THR A 239 12.76 -9.64 14.35
N SER A 240 12.10 -10.76 14.67
CA SER A 240 12.23 -11.46 15.97
C SER A 240 13.65 -11.97 16.29
N SER A 241 14.53 -12.05 15.28
CA SER A 241 15.94 -12.43 15.45
C SER A 241 16.91 -11.28 15.17
N ASN A 242 16.40 -10.05 15.04
CA ASN A 242 17.16 -8.83 14.77
C ASN A 242 18.09 -8.96 13.55
N LYS A 243 17.69 -9.75 12.55
CA LYS A 243 18.46 -9.94 11.30
C LYS A 243 18.24 -8.79 10.33
N ASP A 244 17.02 -8.25 10.36
CA ASP A 244 16.56 -7.15 9.54
C ASP A 244 15.92 -6.08 10.42
N VAL A 245 16.32 -4.84 10.18
CA VAL A 245 15.74 -3.63 10.76
C VAL A 245 15.35 -2.67 9.65
N TRP A 246 14.23 -1.98 9.86
CA TRP A 246 13.61 -1.11 8.88
C TRP A 246 13.15 0.19 9.51
N PHE A 247 13.16 1.24 8.71
CA PHE A 247 12.36 2.43 8.96
C PHE A 247 11.68 2.84 7.66
N MET A 248 10.35 2.89 7.69
CA MET A 248 9.52 3.39 6.61
C MET A 248 8.91 4.70 7.07
N GLY A 249 9.06 5.76 6.31
CA GLY A 249 8.51 7.07 6.67
C GLY A 249 8.16 7.91 5.46
N ALA A 250 7.26 8.86 5.65
CA ALA A 250 6.83 9.74 4.59
C ALA A 250 6.43 11.13 5.11
N THR A 251 6.42 12.09 4.21
CA THR A 251 5.64 13.32 4.28
C THR A 251 4.63 13.31 3.13
N LYS A 252 3.89 14.42 2.93
CA LYS A 252 3.10 14.61 1.71
C LYS A 252 3.95 14.65 0.43
N ASP A 253 5.24 14.91 0.56
CA ASP A 253 6.15 15.25 -0.53
C ASP A 253 6.98 14.05 -0.98
N LEU A 254 7.46 13.23 -0.03
CA LEU A 254 8.35 12.10 -0.30
C LEU A 254 8.07 10.94 0.64
N VAL A 255 8.22 9.72 0.13
CA VAL A 255 8.20 8.47 0.90
C VAL A 255 9.57 7.83 0.80
N THR A 256 10.16 7.54 1.96
CA THR A 256 11.49 6.94 2.03
C THR A 256 11.47 5.71 2.93
N GLY A 257 12.15 4.66 2.47
CA GLY A 257 12.42 3.45 3.24
C GLY A 257 13.91 3.22 3.38
N VAL A 258 14.31 2.82 4.58
CA VAL A 258 15.67 2.41 4.92
C VAL A 258 15.61 1.01 5.52
N TRP A 259 16.44 0.11 5.01
CA TRP A 259 16.66 -1.23 5.55
C TRP A 259 18.14 -1.42 5.87
N MET A 260 18.41 -2.15 6.94
CA MET A 260 19.74 -2.67 7.25
C MET A 260 19.65 -4.14 7.64
N GLY A 261 20.60 -4.92 7.13
CA GLY A 261 20.70 -6.35 7.35
C GLY A 261 21.90 -6.92 6.62
N TYR A 262 22.16 -8.21 6.79
CA TYR A 262 23.21 -8.93 6.07
C TYR A 262 22.65 -9.70 4.88
N ASP A 263 23.41 -9.84 3.80
CA ASP A 263 23.07 -10.67 2.63
C ASP A 263 22.82 -12.13 2.99
N ARG A 264 23.62 -12.64 3.93
CA ARG A 264 23.36 -13.90 4.62
C ARG A 264 22.74 -13.56 5.97
N PRO A 265 21.43 -13.80 6.18
CA PRO A 265 20.74 -13.34 7.37
C PRO A 265 21.40 -13.81 8.66
N LYS A 266 21.93 -12.86 9.44
CA LYS A 266 22.50 -13.08 10.77
C LYS A 266 22.13 -11.92 11.69
N PRO A 267 22.08 -12.13 13.01
CA PRO A 267 21.72 -11.07 13.94
C PRO A 267 22.64 -9.85 13.78
N LEU A 268 22.06 -8.65 13.82
CA LEU A 268 22.79 -7.37 13.76
C LEU A 268 23.49 -7.00 15.07
N GLY A 269 23.19 -7.72 16.16
CA GLY A 269 23.75 -7.49 17.48
C GLY A 269 22.72 -6.96 18.48
N TYR A 270 23.16 -6.75 19.72
CA TYR A 270 22.30 -6.22 20.76
C TYR A 270 21.91 -4.77 20.46
N GLY A 271 20.63 -4.42 20.67
CA GLY A 271 20.13 -3.06 20.49
C GLY A 271 19.85 -2.63 19.05
N SER A 272 20.04 -3.51 18.06
CA SER A 272 19.65 -3.25 16.66
C SER A 272 18.13 -3.21 16.52
N ALA A 273 17.60 -2.02 16.32
CA ALA A 273 16.17 -1.79 16.13
C ALA A 273 15.95 -0.73 15.04
N GLY A 274 14.85 -0.83 14.30
CA GLY A 274 14.51 0.09 13.22
C GLY A 274 14.61 1.56 13.60
N GLY A 275 14.08 1.94 14.78
CA GLY A 275 14.13 3.31 15.28
C GLY A 275 15.50 3.79 15.77
N LYS A 276 16.45 2.89 16.03
CA LYS A 276 17.81 3.25 16.49
C LYS A 276 18.84 3.27 15.36
N TRP A 277 18.64 2.44 14.33
CA TRP A 277 19.60 2.26 13.25
C TRP A 277 19.12 2.88 11.94
N CYS A 278 17.92 2.51 11.49
CA CYS A 278 17.36 3.02 10.24
C CYS A 278 16.75 4.42 10.40
N GLY A 279 16.13 4.71 11.55
CA GLY A 279 15.48 6.00 11.83
C GLY A 279 16.40 7.22 11.68
N PRO A 280 17.62 7.22 12.27
CA PRO A 280 18.58 8.32 12.08
C PRO A 280 18.97 8.50 10.61
N VAL A 281 19.33 7.41 9.91
CA VAL A 281 19.69 7.47 8.48
C VAL A 281 18.54 7.99 7.62
N TRP A 282 17.30 7.58 7.93
CA TRP A 282 16.11 8.10 7.26
C TRP A 282 15.99 9.62 7.46
N ARG A 283 16.17 10.11 8.70
CA ARG A 283 16.09 11.55 9.00
C ARG A 283 17.20 12.33 8.33
N ASP A 284 18.43 11.86 8.41
CA ASP A 284 19.61 12.51 7.82
C ASP A 284 19.48 12.62 6.30
N PHE A 285 18.83 11.65 5.65
CA PHE A 285 18.47 11.75 4.23
C PHE A 285 17.31 12.72 4.00
N MET A 286 16.23 12.62 4.79
CA MET A 286 14.99 13.35 4.53
C MET A 286 15.07 14.84 4.80
N VAL A 287 15.89 15.30 5.76
CA VAL A 287 16.07 16.74 6.04
C VAL A 287 16.52 17.50 4.79
N PRO A 288 17.68 17.18 4.17
CA PRO A 288 18.10 17.85 2.95
C PRO A 288 17.22 17.50 1.75
N ALA A 289 16.70 16.27 1.66
CA ALA A 289 15.84 15.89 0.53
C ALA A 289 14.55 16.71 0.47
N LEU A 290 13.92 17.00 1.62
CA LEU A 290 12.72 17.83 1.67
C LEU A 290 12.99 19.29 1.34
N GLU A 291 14.16 19.81 1.73
CA GLU A 291 14.59 21.16 1.35
C GLU A 291 14.76 21.27 -0.17
N ILE A 292 15.49 20.33 -0.78
CA ILE A 292 15.66 20.26 -2.23
C ILE A 292 14.29 20.12 -2.93
N TRP A 293 13.42 19.25 -2.42
CA TRP A 293 12.12 18.99 -3.02
C TRP A 293 11.22 20.22 -3.03
N ARG A 294 11.16 20.97 -1.92
CA ARG A 294 10.34 22.18 -1.79
C ARG A 294 10.83 23.34 -2.65
N ASN A 295 12.11 23.36 -2.98
CA ASN A 295 12.73 24.37 -3.84
C ASN A 295 12.66 24.00 -5.33
N ARG A 296 12.13 22.82 -5.69
CA ARG A 296 11.92 22.43 -7.07
C ARG A 296 10.80 23.30 -7.66
N LYS A 297 10.96 23.74 -8.93
CA LYS A 297 9.84 24.36 -9.65
C LYS A 297 8.64 23.42 -9.60
N PRO A 298 7.47 23.90 -9.15
CA PRO A 298 6.22 23.15 -9.16
C PRO A 298 6.07 22.29 -10.40
N VAL A 299 6.04 20.96 -10.24
CA VAL A 299 5.45 20.09 -11.28
C VAL A 299 3.92 20.26 -11.23
N GLU A 300 3.39 20.99 -10.24
CA GLU A 300 1.97 21.28 -10.03
C GLU A 300 1.21 21.72 -11.31
N LYS A 301 1.85 22.42 -12.26
CA LYS A 301 1.18 22.82 -13.51
C LYS A 301 0.88 21.67 -14.48
N LEU A 302 1.51 20.50 -14.31
CA LEU A 302 1.20 19.27 -15.06
C LEU A 302 0.28 18.32 -14.28
N VAL A 303 0.14 18.56 -12.97
CA VAL A 303 -0.50 17.63 -12.05
C VAL A 303 -1.98 17.95 -11.90
N GLU A 304 -2.46 19.20 -11.96
CA GLU A 304 -3.87 19.49 -11.69
C GLU A 304 -4.88 18.78 -12.64
N ASP A 305 -4.59 18.65 -13.93
CA ASP A 305 -5.56 18.19 -14.94
C ASP A 305 -5.80 16.67 -15.01
N ALA A 306 -4.91 15.83 -14.47
CA ALA A 306 -4.99 14.36 -14.62
C ALA A 306 -5.99 13.64 -13.67
N ARG A 307 -6.87 14.37 -12.96
CA ARG A 307 -7.59 13.89 -11.75
C ARG A 307 -8.82 13.02 -12.03
N ALA A 308 -9.45 13.15 -13.19
CA ALA A 308 -10.79 12.58 -13.44
C ALA A 308 -10.80 11.29 -14.29
N THR A 309 -9.88 11.16 -15.24
CA THR A 309 -9.90 10.09 -16.27
C THR A 309 -9.19 8.81 -15.81
N ALA A 310 -8.11 8.97 -15.05
CA ALA A 310 -7.22 7.92 -14.55
C ALA A 310 -7.89 6.87 -13.65
N GLN A 311 -8.80 7.33 -12.77
CA GLN A 311 -9.42 6.49 -11.75
C GLN A 311 -10.41 5.48 -12.33
N ARG A 312 -11.09 5.81 -13.44
CA ARG A 312 -12.04 4.90 -14.10
C ARG A 312 -11.33 3.79 -14.86
N GLN A 313 -10.24 4.11 -15.56
CA GLN A 313 -9.52 3.15 -16.40
C GLN A 313 -8.71 2.14 -15.57
N PHE A 314 -8.08 2.57 -14.47
CA PHE A 314 -7.34 1.66 -13.60
C PHE A 314 -8.28 0.67 -12.87
N LEU A 315 -9.39 1.14 -12.31
CA LEU A 315 -10.37 0.24 -11.67
C LEU A 315 -10.89 -0.77 -12.69
N ALA A 316 -11.26 -0.34 -13.91
CA ALA A 316 -11.71 -1.24 -14.97
C ALA A 316 -10.66 -2.27 -15.41
N ALA A 317 -9.37 -1.90 -15.43
CA ALA A 317 -8.28 -2.81 -15.81
C ALA A 317 -7.93 -3.82 -14.70
N GLN A 318 -7.92 -3.40 -13.43
CA GLN A 318 -7.59 -4.29 -12.31
C GLN A 318 -8.78 -5.18 -11.90
N TYR A 319 -10.03 -4.72 -12.00
CA TYR A 319 -11.22 -5.55 -11.76
C TYR A 319 -11.42 -6.65 -12.80
N LYS A 320 -10.72 -6.65 -13.95
CA LYS A 320 -10.70 -7.83 -14.84
C LYS A 320 -10.01 -9.04 -14.20
N GLN A 321 -9.12 -8.82 -13.23
CA GLN A 321 -8.41 -9.89 -12.51
C GLN A 321 -9.07 -10.28 -11.19
N TYR A 322 -10.19 -9.67 -10.81
CA TYR A 322 -10.87 -9.94 -9.54
C TYR A 322 -12.40 -9.89 -9.68
N VAL A 323 -13.10 -10.90 -9.20
CA VAL A 323 -14.56 -10.99 -9.25
C VAL A 323 -15.16 -10.66 -7.88
N LYS A 324 -16.05 -9.66 -7.84
CA LYS A 324 -16.90 -9.40 -6.67
C LYS A 324 -17.97 -10.46 -6.62
N THR A 325 -18.05 -11.15 -5.49
CA THR A 325 -18.94 -12.28 -5.32
C THR A 325 -19.70 -12.11 -4.02
N ARG A 326 -21.02 -12.27 -4.07
CA ARG A 326 -21.86 -12.20 -2.87
C ARG A 326 -21.89 -13.57 -2.21
N ILE A 327 -21.51 -13.63 -0.94
CA ILE A 327 -21.35 -14.84 -0.17
C ILE A 327 -22.37 -14.88 0.96
N CYS A 328 -22.98 -16.05 1.16
CA CYS A 328 -23.86 -16.31 2.28
C CYS A 328 -23.02 -16.44 3.55
N ASN A 329 -23.28 -15.62 4.58
CA ASN A 329 -22.49 -15.62 5.81
C ASN A 329 -22.56 -16.96 6.57
N GLU A 330 -23.65 -17.69 6.40
CA GLU A 330 -23.86 -18.98 7.07
C GLU A 330 -23.12 -20.13 6.38
N THR A 331 -23.09 -20.15 5.05
CA THR A 331 -22.58 -21.31 4.28
C THR A 331 -21.22 -21.07 3.64
N GLY A 332 -20.77 -19.81 3.50
CA GLY A 332 -19.56 -19.48 2.76
C GLY A 332 -19.66 -19.74 1.25
N LEU A 333 -20.86 -20.07 0.74
CA LEU A 333 -21.14 -20.32 -0.68
C LEU A 333 -21.74 -19.08 -1.36
N LEU A 334 -21.88 -19.12 -2.70
CA LEU A 334 -22.51 -18.04 -3.45
C LEU A 334 -23.92 -17.78 -2.92
N ALA A 335 -24.19 -16.56 -2.47
CA ALA A 335 -25.47 -16.22 -1.91
C ALA A 335 -26.59 -16.33 -2.96
N THR A 336 -27.72 -16.89 -2.55
CA THR A 336 -28.98 -16.90 -3.29
C THR A 336 -29.85 -15.73 -2.82
N LYS A 337 -30.94 -15.43 -3.54
CA LYS A 337 -31.91 -14.40 -3.13
C LYS A 337 -32.60 -14.69 -1.79
N GLY A 338 -32.57 -15.93 -1.32
CA GLY A 338 -33.15 -16.33 -0.04
C GLY A 338 -32.20 -16.16 1.15
N CYS A 339 -30.92 -15.80 0.95
CA CYS A 339 -29.97 -15.65 2.05
C CYS A 339 -30.33 -14.43 2.91
N PRO A 340 -30.60 -14.60 4.23
CA PRO A 340 -30.97 -13.50 5.12
C PRO A 340 -29.77 -12.61 5.47
N ASP A 341 -28.55 -13.16 5.43
CA ASP A 341 -27.32 -12.44 5.72
C ASP A 341 -26.22 -12.78 4.70
N THR A 342 -25.63 -11.74 4.12
CA THR A 342 -24.64 -11.87 3.04
C THR A 342 -23.59 -10.78 3.13
N HIS A 343 -22.37 -11.08 2.71
CA HIS A 343 -21.34 -10.08 2.46
C HIS A 343 -20.84 -10.16 1.01
N VAL A 344 -20.20 -9.10 0.55
CA VAL A 344 -19.53 -9.09 -0.75
C VAL A 344 -18.05 -9.31 -0.50
N GLU A 345 -17.53 -10.41 -1.02
CA GLU A 345 -16.11 -10.74 -0.99
C GLU A 345 -15.50 -10.57 -2.39
N VAL A 346 -14.22 -10.24 -2.43
CA VAL A 346 -13.47 -10.08 -3.68
C VAL A 346 -12.54 -11.27 -3.84
N TYR A 347 -12.70 -12.01 -4.92
CA TYR A 347 -11.84 -13.14 -5.24
C TYR A 347 -10.97 -12.83 -6.45
N SER A 348 -9.82 -13.50 -6.56
CA SER A 348 -9.06 -13.49 -7.81
C SER A 348 -9.88 -14.15 -8.92
N ALA A 349 -9.88 -13.55 -10.10
CA ALA A 349 -10.45 -14.15 -11.31
C ALA A 349 -9.69 -15.42 -11.74
N ALA A 350 -8.48 -15.65 -11.23
CA ALA A 350 -7.70 -16.88 -11.43
C ALA A 350 -8.16 -18.03 -10.51
N GLY A 351 -9.10 -17.79 -9.60
CA GLY A 351 -9.67 -18.80 -8.70
C GLY A 351 -9.72 -18.33 -7.24
N GLY A 352 -10.40 -19.13 -6.41
CA GLY A 352 -10.58 -18.88 -4.97
C GLY A 352 -12.00 -18.51 -4.56
N ALA A 353 -12.85 -18.09 -5.52
CA ALA A 353 -14.28 -17.94 -5.27
C ALA A 353 -14.97 -19.30 -5.12
N PRO A 354 -15.93 -19.46 -4.18
CA PRO A 354 -16.81 -20.62 -4.19
C PRO A 354 -17.62 -20.64 -5.49
N THR A 355 -17.73 -21.81 -6.10
CA THR A 355 -18.43 -21.99 -7.39
C THR A 355 -19.86 -22.50 -7.23
N GLN A 356 -20.23 -22.91 -6.01
CA GLN A 356 -21.54 -23.45 -5.68
C GLN A 356 -22.42 -22.40 -5.01
N PHE A 357 -23.72 -22.44 -5.30
CA PHE A 357 -24.72 -21.61 -4.64
C PHE A 357 -25.12 -22.19 -3.28
N CYS A 358 -25.46 -21.29 -2.35
CA CYS A 358 -26.02 -21.59 -1.05
C CYS A 358 -27.21 -22.54 -1.22
N ASP A 359 -27.06 -23.71 -0.63
CA ASP A 359 -28.01 -24.81 -0.65
C ASP A 359 -29.05 -24.70 0.47
N VAL A 360 -28.71 -24.01 1.56
CA VAL A 360 -29.58 -23.77 2.72
C VAL A 360 -30.70 -22.76 2.42
N HIS A 361 -30.40 -21.67 1.70
CA HIS A 361 -31.29 -20.52 1.59
C HIS A 361 -31.97 -20.37 0.21
N ARG A 362 -32.67 -21.40 -0.26
CA ARG A 362 -33.29 -21.33 -1.60
C ARG A 362 -34.48 -20.35 -1.63
N PRO A 363 -34.61 -19.51 -2.68
CA PRO A 363 -35.79 -18.67 -2.84
C PRO A 363 -37.03 -19.56 -3.00
N ALA A 364 -38.15 -19.14 -2.40
CA ALA A 364 -39.43 -19.81 -2.56
C ALA A 364 -39.81 -19.89 -4.05
N ALA A 365 -40.22 -21.07 -4.52
CA ALA A 365 -40.61 -21.26 -5.91
C ALA A 365 -41.81 -20.36 -6.25
N ALA A 366 -41.70 -19.57 -7.32
CA ALA A 366 -42.82 -18.82 -7.86
C ALA A 366 -43.93 -19.77 -8.33
N PRO A 367 -45.22 -19.41 -8.19
CA PRO A 367 -46.32 -20.24 -8.65
C PRO A 367 -46.24 -20.47 -10.17
N ARG A 368 -46.48 -21.72 -10.61
CA ARG A 368 -46.44 -22.14 -12.02
C ARG A 368 -47.43 -21.30 -12.83
N ARG A 369 -46.94 -20.58 -13.84
CA ARG A 369 -47.78 -20.08 -14.95
C ARG A 369 -47.81 -21.14 -16.04
N ASP A 370 -49.01 -21.54 -16.42
CA ASP A 370 -49.26 -22.45 -17.54
C ASP A 370 -48.70 -21.86 -18.84
N LEU A 371 -47.81 -22.62 -19.48
CA LEU A 371 -47.26 -22.30 -20.80
C LEU A 371 -48.16 -22.95 -21.85
N ASN A 372 -49.09 -22.18 -22.43
CA ASN A 372 -49.64 -22.52 -23.74
C ASN A 372 -50.06 -21.28 -24.54
N SER A 373 -49.07 -20.58 -25.08
CA SER A 373 -49.17 -19.82 -26.33
C SER A 373 -47.76 -19.45 -26.79
N GLY A 374 -47.37 -19.92 -27.96
CA GLY A 374 -46.01 -19.83 -28.49
C GLY A 374 -45.55 -18.40 -28.77
N ALA A 375 -44.40 -18.05 -28.20
CA ALA A 375 -43.44 -17.09 -28.74
C ALA A 375 -42.09 -17.36 -28.03
N ALA A 376 -40.99 -17.43 -28.80
CA ALA A 376 -39.66 -17.70 -28.28
C ALA A 376 -39.20 -16.56 -27.33
N PRO A 377 -38.56 -16.86 -26.18
CA PRO A 377 -38.03 -15.82 -25.31
C PRO A 377 -36.72 -15.25 -25.90
N SER A 378 -36.72 -13.94 -26.10
CA SER A 378 -35.54 -13.09 -26.28
C SER A 378 -34.66 -13.08 -25.02
N ALA A 379 -33.37 -12.79 -25.21
CA ALA A 379 -32.32 -12.79 -24.20
C ALA A 379 -32.68 -11.99 -22.92
N PRO A 380 -32.21 -12.39 -21.72
CA PRO A 380 -32.46 -11.65 -20.49
C PRO A 380 -31.71 -10.31 -20.52
N GLY A 381 -32.51 -9.24 -20.42
CA GLY A 381 -32.10 -7.86 -20.51
C GLY A 381 -31.22 -7.37 -19.36
N ASP A 382 -30.32 -6.48 -19.78
CA ASP A 382 -29.75 -5.33 -19.10
C ASP A 382 -30.36 -5.00 -17.71
N LEU A 383 -29.56 -5.21 -16.66
CA LEU A 383 -29.78 -4.56 -15.38
C LEU A 383 -29.13 -3.16 -15.44
N GLY A 384 -29.92 -2.20 -15.92
CA GLY A 384 -29.90 -0.78 -15.57
C GLY A 384 -28.54 -0.11 -15.35
N TYR A 385 -27.95 0.39 -16.43
CA TYR A 385 -27.01 1.52 -16.39
C TYR A 385 -27.57 2.63 -17.30
N GLU A 386 -28.18 3.67 -16.71
CA GLU A 386 -28.46 4.92 -17.43
C GLU A 386 -27.20 5.80 -17.38
N PRO A 387 -26.58 6.14 -18.52
CA PRO A 387 -25.48 7.09 -18.55
C PRO A 387 -26.02 8.53 -18.38
N PRO A 388 -25.28 9.43 -17.71
CA PRO A 388 -25.66 10.84 -17.64
C PRO A 388 -25.55 11.48 -19.03
N SER A 389 -26.59 12.21 -19.41
CA SER A 389 -26.71 12.96 -20.67
C SER A 389 -25.59 13.99 -20.84
N GLU A 390 -24.94 13.98 -22.01
CA GLU A 390 -23.98 15.00 -22.44
C GLU A 390 -24.65 16.39 -22.55
N PRO A 391 -23.96 17.49 -22.17
CA PRO A 391 -24.40 18.83 -22.54
C PRO A 391 -24.22 19.02 -24.05
N ARG A 392 -25.30 19.43 -24.72
CA ARG A 392 -25.28 19.83 -26.13
C ARG A 392 -24.35 21.02 -26.34
N GLU A 393 -23.30 20.82 -27.14
CA GLU A 393 -22.58 21.93 -27.77
C GLU A 393 -23.51 22.63 -28.77
N SER A 394 -23.90 23.86 -28.46
CA SER A 394 -24.45 24.78 -29.46
C SER A 394 -23.29 25.28 -30.33
N GLY A 395 -23.26 24.84 -31.58
CA GLY A 395 -22.37 25.40 -32.58
C GLY A 395 -22.69 26.87 -32.84
N ASN A 396 -21.66 27.70 -32.83
CA ASN A 396 -21.64 28.95 -33.58
C ASN A 396 -20.40 28.93 -34.46
N ASN A 397 -20.66 28.84 -35.77
CA ASN A 397 -19.73 29.27 -36.81
C ASN A 397 -19.53 30.78 -36.65
N ASP A 398 -18.28 31.24 -36.56
CA ASP A 398 -17.91 32.52 -37.14
C ASP A 398 -16.48 32.45 -37.68
N THR A 399 -16.41 32.64 -39.00
CA THR A 399 -15.23 32.84 -39.82
C THR A 399 -14.73 34.27 -39.66
N SER A 400 -13.43 34.49 -39.41
CA SER A 400 -12.65 35.53 -40.11
C SER A 400 -11.16 35.57 -39.71
N SER A 401 -10.32 35.51 -40.76
CA SER A 401 -9.07 36.25 -41.01
C SER A 401 -7.88 36.21 -40.02
N SER A 402 -6.77 35.66 -40.53
CA SER A 402 -5.38 36.09 -40.27
C SER A 402 -5.17 37.59 -40.55
N PRO A 403 -4.09 38.19 -40.00
CA PRO A 403 -2.93 38.42 -40.87
C PRO A 403 -1.55 38.24 -40.20
N ASP A 404 -0.55 38.16 -41.07
CA ASP A 404 0.90 38.02 -40.86
C ASP A 404 1.59 39.15 -40.06
N ALA A 405 2.75 38.80 -39.47
CA ALA A 405 4.02 39.55 -39.40
C ALA A 405 4.86 38.97 -38.22
N ASP A 406 5.91 38.20 -38.45
CA ASP A 406 7.30 38.58 -38.81
C ASP A 406 8.08 39.29 -37.67
N VAL A 407 9.39 39.03 -37.67
CA VAL A 407 10.50 39.77 -37.05
C VAL A 407 11.20 39.17 -35.80
N SER A 408 12.34 38.53 -36.12
CA SER A 408 13.68 38.68 -35.51
C SER A 408 14.14 37.81 -34.32
N ALA A 409 15.19 37.03 -34.61
CA ALA A 409 16.25 36.66 -33.70
C ALA A 409 17.26 37.82 -33.52
N PRO A 410 18.12 37.74 -32.50
CA PRO A 410 19.52 38.05 -32.76
C PRO A 410 20.49 37.00 -32.21
N ASP A 411 21.59 36.88 -32.95
CA ASP A 411 22.82 36.15 -32.67
C ASP A 411 23.67 36.79 -31.57
N ALA A 412 24.51 35.92 -30.99
CA ALA A 412 25.85 36.12 -30.43
C ALA A 412 26.07 37.07 -29.23
N ASP A 413 26.66 36.54 -28.15
CA ASP A 413 28.08 36.83 -27.91
C ASP A 413 28.80 35.79 -27.04
N LEU A 414 30.05 35.56 -27.39
CA LEU A 414 31.04 34.70 -26.76
C LEU A 414 31.68 35.42 -25.57
N ASN A 415 31.80 34.80 -24.40
CA ASN A 415 33.00 34.92 -23.53
C ASN A 415 32.94 33.95 -22.34
N ALA A 416 33.94 33.06 -22.27
CA ALA A 416 34.29 32.26 -21.10
C ALA A 416 35.12 33.10 -20.09
N PRO A 417 35.36 32.66 -18.83
CA PRO A 417 36.38 31.62 -18.61
C PRO A 417 36.10 30.63 -17.47
N ALA A 418 36.98 29.63 -17.44
CA ALA A 418 37.03 28.42 -16.63
C ALA A 418 37.32 28.58 -15.11
N ARG A 419 37.14 27.43 -14.41
CA ARG A 419 37.75 26.95 -13.15
C ARG A 419 37.00 27.26 -11.84
N ARG A 420 36.61 26.20 -11.09
CA ARG A 420 37.45 25.55 -10.07
C ARG A 420 36.70 24.39 -9.38
N GLU A 421 37.34 23.22 -9.39
CA GLU A 421 37.13 22.14 -8.43
C GLU A 421 37.54 22.61 -7.02
N TYR A 422 36.84 22.14 -5.98
CA TYR A 422 37.40 21.98 -4.64
C TYR A 422 36.88 20.67 -4.03
N HIS A 423 37.85 19.79 -3.80
CA HIS A 423 38.02 18.71 -2.81
C HIS A 423 36.82 18.15 -2.04
#